data_AF-A0A829ZQ55-F1
#
_entry.id   AF-A0A829ZQ55-F1
#
_cell.length_a   1.000
_cell.length_b   1.000
_cell.length_c   1.000
_cell.angle_alpha   90.00
_cell.angle_beta   90.00
_cell.angle_gamma   90.00
#
_symmetry.space_group_name_H-M   'P 1'
#
loop_
_entity.id
_entity.type
_entity.pdbx_description
1 polymer ?
#
loop_
_entity_poly.entity_id
_entity_poly.type
_entity_poly.pdbx_seq_one_letter_code
_entity_poly.pdbx_strand_id
1 'polypeptide(L)'
;MKEMWTMWKNTRMVILTALTAGIFAALLIPFKSIPIIPGITEFRPAQIITTTFPLFFGPAGAWGVAIGNLIGDFFGTLGPGSFFGFFGNLFEGYVIYKIWQALKKEPTLKSGQDFLQYALAVILSGAVCAMIIAWGLEILGMYPFAVLGTIISLNNTIVPIVLGPPLILLLYPRIKKWDLIWTEIMDEEDISTVKSPGLGLALMWIGGLGGLVVGLLLSTGMYGAKLAGFGVGSTGPAVILGVLPFIVIFLASAVAFPSRSSKE
;
A
#
# COMPACT_ATOMS: atom_id res chain seq x y z
N MET A 1 -7.13 0.67 13.12
CA MET A 1 -5.81 1.34 13.20
C MET A 1 -5.14 1.20 14.55
N LYS A 2 -5.81 0.78 15.63
CA LYS A 2 -5.17 0.56 16.94
C LYS A 2 -3.93 -0.33 16.80
N GLU A 3 -4.06 -1.39 16.02
CA GLU A 3 -3.01 -2.37 15.74
C GLU A 3 -1.76 -1.78 15.08
N MET A 4 -1.90 -0.69 14.30
CA MET A 4 -0.76 0.02 13.70
C MET A 4 0.14 0.69 14.74
N TRP A 5 -0.38 0.93 15.94
CA TRP A 5 0.31 1.60 17.04
C TRP A 5 0.63 0.63 18.18
N THR A 6 -0.27 -0.28 18.51
CA THR A 6 -0.08 -1.21 19.62
C THR A 6 0.88 -2.34 19.29
N MET A 7 1.08 -2.68 18.01
CA MET A 7 2.06 -3.70 17.62
C MET A 7 3.48 -3.41 18.13
N TRP A 8 3.84 -2.14 18.35
CA TRP A 8 5.17 -1.73 18.82
C TRP A 8 5.46 -2.20 20.26
N LYS A 9 4.42 -2.59 21.02
CA LYS A 9 4.58 -3.21 22.34
C LYS A 9 5.08 -4.66 22.25
N ASN A 10 4.91 -5.31 21.10
CA ASN A 10 5.21 -6.71 20.89
C ASN A 10 6.55 -6.87 20.16
N THR A 11 7.54 -7.47 20.83
CA THR A 11 8.90 -7.66 20.29
C THR A 11 8.91 -8.44 18.97
N ARG A 12 8.06 -9.46 18.80
CA ARG A 12 7.99 -10.22 17.54
C ARG A 12 7.52 -9.34 16.39
N MET A 13 6.52 -8.49 16.62
CA MET A 13 6.05 -7.54 15.61
C MET A 13 7.13 -6.52 15.22
N VAL A 14 7.90 -6.01 16.18
CA VAL A 14 9.04 -5.11 15.91
C VAL A 14 10.09 -5.81 15.04
N ILE A 15 10.42 -7.07 15.35
CA ILE A 15 11.36 -7.87 14.56
C ILE A 15 10.82 -8.09 13.14
N LEU A 16 9.53 -8.43 12.98
CA LEU A 16 8.90 -8.62 11.67
C LEU A 16 8.89 -7.33 10.84
N THR A 17 8.73 -6.16 11.46
CA THR A 17 8.88 -4.87 10.79
C THR A 17 10.30 -4.67 10.26
N ALA A 18 11.31 -4.90 11.09
CA ALA A 18 12.71 -4.79 10.68
C ALA A 18 13.07 -5.79 9.57
N LEU A 19 12.61 -7.03 9.69
CA LEU A 19 12.79 -8.08 8.68
C LEU A 19 12.14 -7.68 7.35
N THR A 20 10.89 -7.22 7.39
CA THR A 20 10.16 -6.77 6.21
C THR A 20 10.87 -5.59 5.55
N ALA A 21 11.29 -4.59 6.33
CA ALA A 21 12.01 -3.43 5.83
C ALA A 21 13.34 -3.82 5.18
N GLY A 22 14.12 -4.69 5.83
CA GLY A 22 15.40 -5.17 5.32
C GLY A 22 15.24 -5.96 4.02
N ILE A 23 14.30 -6.91 3.97
CA ILE A 23 14.05 -7.71 2.76
C ILE A 23 13.53 -6.83 1.62
N PHE A 24 12.56 -5.95 1.89
CA PHE A 24 12.02 -5.07 0.87
C PHE A 24 13.09 -4.13 0.31
N ALA A 25 13.89 -3.48 1.17
CA ALA A 25 14.99 -2.62 0.76
C ALA A 25 16.06 -3.41 -0.03
N ALA A 26 16.45 -4.60 0.42
CA ALA A 26 17.43 -5.43 -0.26
C ALA A 26 16.99 -5.86 -1.66
N LEU A 27 15.69 -6.13 -1.85
CA LEU A 27 15.12 -6.41 -3.17
C LEU A 27 14.95 -5.15 -4.01
N LEU A 28 14.77 -3.99 -3.40
CA LEU A 28 14.52 -2.72 -4.09
C LEU A 28 15.81 -2.07 -4.62
N ILE A 29 16.86 -2.03 -3.80
CA ILE A 29 18.11 -1.30 -4.08
C ILE A 29 18.76 -1.71 -5.41
N PRO A 30 18.89 -3.00 -5.78
CA PRO A 30 19.52 -3.39 -7.05
C PRO A 30 18.83 -2.79 -8.28
N PHE A 31 17.50 -2.64 -8.22
CA PHE A 31 16.70 -2.14 -9.34
C PHE A 31 16.69 -0.61 -9.44
N LYS A 32 17.25 0.12 -8.46
CA LYS A 32 17.47 1.57 -8.58
C LYS A 32 18.35 1.94 -9.77
N SER A 33 19.15 0.99 -10.28
CA SER A 33 19.94 1.13 -11.51
C SER A 33 19.13 1.01 -12.82
N ILE A 34 17.84 0.63 -12.75
CA ILE A 34 16.94 0.45 -13.91
C ILE A 34 15.74 1.41 -13.76
N PRO A 35 15.94 2.73 -13.92
CA PRO A 35 14.88 3.71 -13.75
C PRO A 35 13.84 3.62 -14.87
N ILE A 36 12.56 3.74 -14.51
CA ILE A 36 11.48 4.05 -15.46
C ILE A 36 11.43 5.56 -15.67
N ILE A 37 11.53 6.32 -14.57
CA ILE A 37 11.74 7.77 -14.58
C ILE A 37 12.98 8.06 -13.71
N PRO A 38 14.07 8.58 -14.30
CA PRO A 38 15.30 8.87 -13.56
C PRO A 38 15.08 9.71 -12.32
N GLY A 39 15.60 9.25 -11.18
CA GLY A 39 15.52 9.95 -9.88
C GLY A 39 14.18 9.85 -9.16
N ILE A 40 13.17 9.17 -9.73
CA ILE A 40 11.81 9.13 -9.17
C ILE A 40 11.28 7.71 -8.97
N THR A 41 11.27 6.90 -10.03
CA THR A 41 10.74 5.54 -9.94
C THR A 41 11.43 4.60 -10.91
N GLU A 42 11.54 3.35 -10.50
CA GLU A 42 12.26 2.28 -11.17
C GLU A 42 11.33 1.10 -11.49
N PHE A 43 11.85 0.10 -12.20
CA PHE A 43 11.15 -1.18 -12.26
C PHE A 43 11.25 -1.86 -10.90
N ARG A 44 10.12 -2.22 -10.26
CA ARG A 44 10.11 -2.64 -8.84
C ARG A 44 9.60 -4.06 -8.63
N PRO A 45 10.39 -5.12 -8.93
CA PRO A 45 10.05 -6.49 -8.55
C PRO A 45 9.83 -6.67 -7.03
N ALA A 46 10.48 -5.82 -6.23
CA ALA A 46 10.30 -5.77 -4.78
C ALA A 46 8.83 -5.53 -4.35
N GLN A 47 7.97 -4.98 -5.22
CA GLN A 47 6.54 -4.78 -4.93
C GLN A 47 5.80 -6.07 -4.54
N ILE A 48 6.32 -7.24 -4.92
CA ILE A 48 5.81 -8.50 -4.39
C ILE A 48 5.68 -8.51 -2.85
N ILE A 49 6.59 -7.83 -2.14
CA ILE A 49 6.61 -7.74 -0.68
C ILE A 49 5.57 -6.76 -0.15
N THR A 50 5.22 -5.69 -0.88
CA THR A 50 4.30 -4.64 -0.42
C THR A 50 2.90 -5.13 -0.15
N THR A 51 2.52 -6.30 -0.70
CA THR A 51 1.23 -6.91 -0.43
C THR A 51 1.34 -8.25 0.30
N THR A 52 2.34 -9.09 -0.01
CA THR A 52 2.45 -10.43 0.61
C THR A 52 2.89 -10.38 2.07
N PHE A 53 3.83 -9.50 2.44
CA PHE A 53 4.29 -9.43 3.82
C PHE A 53 3.26 -8.77 4.72
N PRO A 54 2.57 -7.67 4.34
CA PRO A 54 1.44 -7.16 5.11
C PRO A 54 0.29 -8.17 5.20
N LEU A 55 0.06 -9.00 4.18
CA LEU A 55 -0.92 -10.08 4.26
C LEU A 55 -0.60 -11.09 5.38
N PHE A 56 0.68 -11.40 5.62
CA PHE A 56 1.12 -12.30 6.69
C PHE A 56 1.33 -11.61 8.06
N PHE A 57 2.05 -10.50 8.04
CA PHE A 57 2.57 -9.78 9.20
C PHE A 57 1.74 -8.53 9.55
N GLY A 58 0.63 -8.29 8.86
CA GLY A 58 -0.35 -7.25 9.17
C GLY A 58 0.30 -5.87 9.33
N PRO A 59 0.12 -5.19 10.47
CA PRO A 59 0.69 -3.87 10.71
C PRO A 59 2.22 -3.87 10.67
N ALA A 60 2.88 -4.97 11.08
CA ALA A 60 4.33 -5.06 11.04
C ALA A 60 4.86 -5.09 9.61
N GLY A 61 4.15 -5.81 8.72
CA GLY A 61 4.43 -5.82 7.29
C GLY A 61 4.23 -4.43 6.68
N ALA A 62 3.12 -3.75 7.00
CA ALA A 62 2.79 -2.43 6.47
C ALA A 62 3.84 -1.36 6.86
N TRP A 63 4.24 -1.31 8.14
CA TRP A 63 5.34 -0.45 8.58
C TRP A 63 6.67 -0.83 7.93
N GLY A 64 6.93 -2.13 7.81
CA GLY A 64 8.15 -2.63 7.22
C GLY A 64 8.34 -2.18 5.77
N VAL A 65 7.30 -2.26 4.95
CA VAL A 65 7.40 -1.84 3.53
C VAL A 65 7.54 -0.32 3.40
N ALA A 66 6.92 0.46 4.28
CA ALA A 66 7.10 1.91 4.33
C ALA A 66 8.53 2.31 4.70
N ILE A 67 9.09 1.70 5.75
CA ILE A 67 10.46 1.93 6.20
C ILE A 67 11.45 1.41 5.14
N GLY A 68 11.21 0.23 4.57
CA GLY A 68 12.05 -0.33 3.52
C GLY A 68 12.06 0.52 2.24
N ASN A 69 10.93 1.15 1.88
CA ASN A 69 10.88 2.13 0.79
C ASN A 69 11.81 3.30 1.09
N LEU A 70 11.70 3.88 2.29
CA LEU A 70 12.51 5.02 2.69
C LEU A 70 14.01 4.67 2.75
N ILE A 71 14.36 3.48 3.26
CA ILE A 71 15.74 2.97 3.21
C ILE A 71 16.22 2.92 1.76
N GLY A 72 15.41 2.34 0.84
CA GLY A 72 15.75 2.30 -0.58
C GLY A 72 15.93 3.69 -1.20
N ASP A 73 15.17 4.69 -0.76
CA ASP A 73 15.30 6.06 -1.25
C ASP A 73 16.67 6.69 -0.93
N PHE A 74 17.30 6.34 0.21
CA PHE A 74 18.67 6.76 0.52
C PHE A 74 19.71 6.29 -0.52
N PHE A 75 19.38 5.34 -1.39
CA PHE A 75 20.25 4.83 -2.45
C PHE A 75 19.94 5.43 -3.84
N GLY A 76 19.51 6.70 -3.90
CA GLY A 76 19.50 7.48 -5.14
C GLY A 76 18.19 8.18 -5.51
N THR A 77 17.14 8.07 -4.69
CA THR A 77 15.82 8.70 -4.94
C THR A 77 15.29 9.52 -3.75
N LEU A 78 16.12 9.78 -2.74
CA LEU A 78 15.74 10.55 -1.56
C LEU A 78 15.40 12.00 -1.94
N GLY A 79 14.20 12.43 -1.56
CA GLY A 79 13.76 13.81 -1.74
C GLY A 79 12.44 14.10 -1.02
N PRO A 80 11.83 15.28 -1.24
CA PRO A 80 10.55 15.64 -0.64
C PRO A 80 9.44 14.62 -0.94
N GLY A 81 9.50 13.98 -2.10
CA GLY A 81 8.60 12.89 -2.49
C GLY A 81 8.67 11.65 -1.57
N SER A 82 9.80 11.40 -0.90
CA SER A 82 9.98 10.23 -0.02
C SER A 82 9.02 10.25 1.17
N PHE A 83 8.56 11.43 1.62
CA PHE A 83 7.51 11.54 2.63
C PHE A 83 6.21 10.88 2.15
N PHE A 84 5.77 11.23 0.95
CA PHE A 84 4.57 10.63 0.35
C PHE A 84 4.81 9.18 -0.07
N GLY A 85 6.02 8.83 -0.49
CA GLY A 85 6.46 7.46 -0.71
C GLY A 85 6.29 6.59 0.54
N PHE A 86 6.72 7.08 1.70
CA PHE A 86 6.56 6.39 2.98
C PHE A 86 5.10 6.07 3.28
N PHE A 87 4.22 7.08 3.24
CA PHE A 87 2.80 6.88 3.53
C PHE A 87 2.07 6.09 2.44
N GLY A 88 2.44 6.26 1.17
CA GLY A 88 1.90 5.45 0.07
C GLY A 88 2.12 3.96 0.30
N ASN A 89 3.36 3.55 0.59
CA ASN A 89 3.70 2.16 0.88
C ASN A 89 3.08 1.67 2.21
N LEU A 90 3.02 2.53 3.23
CA LEU A 90 2.35 2.19 4.50
C LEU A 90 0.88 1.83 4.26
N PHE A 91 0.17 2.68 3.50
CA PHE A 91 -1.25 2.49 3.22
C PHE A 91 -1.52 1.39 2.20
N GLU A 92 -0.60 1.13 1.29
CA GLU A 92 -0.63 -0.06 0.43
C GLU A 92 -0.69 -1.35 1.27
N GLY A 93 0.26 -1.50 2.20
CA GLY A 93 0.28 -2.63 3.10
C GLY A 93 -0.94 -2.66 4.02
N TYR A 94 -1.40 -1.49 4.48
CA TYR A 94 -2.60 -1.37 5.30
C TYR A 94 -3.85 -1.93 4.62
N VAL A 95 -4.08 -1.56 3.36
CA VAL A 95 -5.28 -1.95 2.61
C VAL A 95 -5.40 -3.46 2.51
N ILE A 96 -4.34 -4.14 2.05
CA ILE A 96 -4.39 -5.59 1.81
C ILE A 96 -4.68 -6.37 3.09
N TYR A 97 -3.99 -6.06 4.21
CA TYR A 97 -4.19 -6.81 5.45
C TYR A 97 -5.55 -6.50 6.06
N LYS A 98 -6.06 -5.28 5.90
CA LYS A 98 -7.40 -4.90 6.37
C LYS A 98 -8.51 -5.60 5.62
N ILE A 99 -8.41 -5.66 4.30
CA ILE A 99 -9.37 -6.40 3.49
C ILE A 99 -9.37 -7.87 3.92
N TRP A 100 -8.17 -8.46 4.11
CA TRP A 100 -8.06 -9.85 4.52
C TRP A 100 -8.62 -10.11 5.93
N GLN A 101 -8.36 -9.18 6.86
CA GLN A 101 -8.95 -9.20 8.19
C GLN A 101 -10.49 -9.16 8.12
N ALA A 102 -11.05 -8.30 7.26
CA ALA A 102 -12.50 -8.18 7.08
C ALA A 102 -13.12 -9.45 6.49
N LEU A 103 -12.40 -10.14 5.59
CA LEU A 103 -12.81 -11.43 5.03
C LEU A 103 -12.72 -12.59 6.04
N LYS A 104 -12.02 -12.41 7.16
CA LYS A 104 -11.76 -13.44 8.19
C LYS A 104 -11.18 -14.73 7.58
N LYS A 105 -10.26 -14.57 6.63
CA LYS A 105 -9.62 -15.68 5.92
C LYS A 105 -8.17 -15.84 6.37
N GLU A 106 -7.71 -17.09 6.35
CA GLU A 106 -6.29 -17.39 6.38
C GLU A 106 -5.61 -16.82 5.11
N PRO A 107 -4.37 -16.33 5.18
CA PRO A 107 -3.63 -15.78 4.04
C PRO A 107 -3.13 -16.87 3.08
N THR A 108 -4.08 -17.59 2.48
CA THR A 108 -3.85 -18.65 1.48
C THR A 108 -4.66 -18.41 0.22
N LEU A 109 -4.16 -18.92 -0.90
CA LEU A 109 -4.84 -18.87 -2.19
C LEU A 109 -5.12 -20.28 -2.68
N LYS A 110 -6.20 -20.90 -2.16
CA LYS A 110 -6.54 -22.30 -2.44
C LYS A 110 -7.56 -22.46 -3.56
N SER A 111 -8.27 -21.39 -3.91
CA SER A 111 -9.33 -21.40 -4.91
C SER A 111 -9.23 -20.19 -5.84
N GLY A 112 -9.91 -20.27 -6.99
CA GLY A 112 -10.04 -19.12 -7.91
C GLY A 112 -10.72 -17.91 -7.25
N GLN A 113 -11.62 -18.15 -6.28
CA GLN A 113 -12.25 -17.07 -5.51
C GLN A 113 -11.25 -16.38 -4.57
N ASP A 114 -10.36 -17.13 -3.92
CA ASP A 114 -9.31 -16.55 -3.08
C ASP A 114 -8.33 -15.71 -3.93
N PHE A 115 -7.97 -16.22 -5.12
CA PHE A 115 -7.15 -15.46 -6.07
C PHE A 115 -7.85 -14.17 -6.52
N LEU A 116 -9.13 -14.22 -6.86
CA LEU A 116 -9.88 -13.03 -7.26
C LEU A 116 -9.94 -11.99 -6.13
N GLN A 117 -10.19 -12.42 -4.89
CA GLN A 117 -10.22 -11.53 -3.73
C GLN A 117 -8.84 -10.91 -3.46
N TYR A 118 -7.77 -11.70 -3.59
CA TYR A 118 -6.40 -11.22 -3.50
C TYR A 118 -6.11 -10.19 -4.59
N ALA A 119 -6.42 -10.50 -5.85
CA ALA A 119 -6.18 -9.59 -6.98
C ALA A 119 -6.92 -8.26 -6.82
N LEU A 120 -8.19 -8.29 -6.41
CA LEU A 120 -8.97 -7.08 -6.13
C LEU A 120 -8.38 -6.26 -4.99
N ALA A 121 -7.92 -6.91 -3.92
CA ALA A 121 -7.29 -6.24 -2.80
C ALA A 121 -5.93 -5.62 -3.18
N VAL A 122 -5.15 -6.30 -4.02
CA VAL A 122 -3.88 -5.77 -4.57
C VAL A 122 -4.14 -4.57 -5.48
N ILE A 123 -5.13 -4.62 -6.37
CA ILE A 123 -5.52 -3.49 -7.23
C ILE A 123 -5.83 -2.26 -6.37
N LEU A 124 -6.65 -2.43 -5.33
CA LEU A 124 -6.98 -1.33 -4.44
C LEU A 124 -5.77 -0.82 -3.66
N SER A 125 -4.89 -1.72 -3.20
CA SER A 125 -3.65 -1.36 -2.49
C SER A 125 -2.73 -0.51 -3.38
N GLY A 126 -2.49 -0.97 -4.61
CA GLY A 126 -1.71 -0.23 -5.60
C GLY A 126 -2.35 1.10 -6.00
N ALA A 127 -3.68 1.16 -6.09
CA ALA A 127 -4.40 2.41 -6.38
C ALA A 127 -4.25 3.43 -5.25
N VAL A 128 -4.37 3.00 -3.99
CA VAL A 128 -4.17 3.88 -2.82
C VAL A 128 -2.72 4.39 -2.76
N CYS A 129 -1.74 3.51 -2.98
CA CYS A 129 -0.32 3.89 -3.01
C CYS A 129 -0.07 4.96 -4.08
N ALA A 130 -0.53 4.68 -5.32
CA ALA A 130 -0.39 5.57 -6.46
C ALA A 130 -1.08 6.91 -6.22
N MET A 131 -2.31 6.91 -5.69
CA MET A 131 -3.06 8.12 -5.37
C MET A 131 -2.27 9.01 -4.39
N ILE A 132 -1.78 8.45 -3.29
CA ILE A 132 -1.08 9.23 -2.26
C ILE A 132 0.23 9.81 -2.79
N ILE A 133 1.03 9.00 -3.48
CA ILE A 133 2.34 9.44 -3.99
C ILE A 133 2.17 10.46 -5.12
N ALA A 134 1.29 10.17 -6.08
CA ALA A 134 1.05 11.07 -7.21
C ALA A 134 0.44 12.40 -6.75
N TRP A 135 -0.49 12.37 -5.79
CA TRP A 135 -1.06 13.59 -5.19
C TRP A 135 0.00 14.41 -4.45
N GLY A 136 0.89 13.76 -3.69
CA GLY A 136 1.97 14.45 -3.00
C GLY A 136 2.95 15.13 -3.95
N LEU A 137 3.31 14.47 -5.04
CA LEU A 137 4.22 15.05 -6.05
C LEU A 137 3.55 16.13 -6.90
N GLU A 138 2.23 16.05 -7.08
CA GLU A 138 1.41 17.12 -7.65
C GLU A 138 1.44 18.38 -6.76
N ILE A 139 1.28 18.23 -5.43
CA ILE A 139 1.38 19.34 -4.46
C ILE A 139 2.74 20.02 -4.53
N LEU A 140 3.80 19.22 -4.64
CA LEU A 140 5.17 19.72 -4.73
C LEU A 140 5.47 20.37 -6.10
N GLY A 141 4.54 20.31 -7.07
CA GLY A 141 4.75 20.80 -8.43
C GLY A 141 5.80 20.03 -9.21
N MET A 142 6.14 18.80 -8.76
CA MET A 142 7.25 18.03 -9.32
C MET A 142 6.84 17.25 -10.56
N TYR A 143 5.70 16.55 -10.49
CA TYR A 143 5.23 15.67 -11.57
C TYR A 143 3.71 15.69 -11.67
N PRO A 144 3.15 15.71 -12.91
CA PRO A 144 1.72 15.56 -13.11
C PRO A 144 1.22 14.19 -12.61
N PHE A 145 0.08 14.19 -11.94
CA PHE A 145 -0.54 13.03 -11.32
C PHE A 145 -0.75 11.88 -12.31
N ALA A 146 -1.15 12.17 -13.55
CA ALA A 146 -1.36 11.16 -14.58
C ALA A 146 -0.10 10.36 -14.93
N VAL A 147 1.08 10.94 -14.76
CA VAL A 147 2.34 10.24 -15.06
C VAL A 147 2.60 9.19 -13.98
N LEU A 148 2.70 9.63 -12.73
CA LEU A 148 3.10 8.77 -11.62
C LEU A 148 1.96 7.91 -11.09
N GLY A 149 0.72 8.41 -11.10
CA GLY A 149 -0.46 7.64 -10.74
C GLY A 149 -0.60 6.39 -11.62
N THR A 150 -0.34 6.48 -12.92
CA THR A 150 -0.34 5.33 -13.81
C THR A 150 0.85 4.41 -13.57
N ILE A 151 2.08 4.92 -13.52
CA ILE A 151 3.28 4.07 -13.40
C ILE A 151 3.31 3.32 -12.06
N ILE A 152 2.95 3.99 -10.97
CA ILE A 152 2.94 3.39 -9.63
C ILE A 152 1.79 2.38 -9.52
N SER A 153 0.58 2.71 -9.99
CA SER A 153 -0.54 1.75 -9.92
C SER A 153 -0.25 0.48 -10.70
N LEU A 154 0.36 0.57 -11.88
CA LEU A 154 0.75 -0.59 -12.68
C LEU A 154 1.83 -1.44 -11.97
N ASN A 155 2.91 -0.82 -11.47
CA ASN A 155 3.96 -1.56 -10.76
C ASN A 155 3.41 -2.28 -9.52
N ASN A 156 2.62 -1.57 -8.72
CA ASN A 156 2.10 -2.07 -7.44
C ASN A 156 0.91 -3.02 -7.62
N THR A 157 0.39 -3.18 -8.85
CA THR A 157 -0.68 -4.13 -9.16
C THR A 157 -0.15 -5.35 -9.91
N ILE A 158 0.60 -5.15 -10.99
CA ILE A 158 1.02 -6.23 -11.87
C ILE A 158 2.00 -7.16 -11.17
N VAL A 159 3.05 -6.59 -10.56
CA VAL A 159 4.09 -7.40 -9.91
C VAL A 159 3.51 -8.27 -8.79
N PRO A 160 2.68 -7.76 -7.86
CA PRO A 160 2.19 -8.60 -6.78
C PRO A 160 1.08 -9.56 -7.23
N ILE A 161 0.24 -9.23 -8.21
CA ILE A 161 -0.73 -10.21 -8.76
C ILE A 161 0.00 -11.39 -9.41
N VAL A 162 1.07 -11.13 -10.16
CA VAL A 162 1.79 -12.18 -10.91
C VAL A 162 2.69 -13.01 -9.98
N LEU A 163 3.49 -12.35 -9.13
CA LEU A 163 4.49 -13.04 -8.32
C LEU A 163 4.02 -13.36 -6.89
N GLY A 164 3.01 -12.65 -6.39
CA GLY A 164 2.47 -12.83 -5.04
C GLY A 164 1.92 -14.24 -4.79
N PRO A 165 1.12 -14.85 -5.69
CA PRO A 165 0.60 -16.19 -5.44
C PRO A 165 1.68 -17.26 -5.31
N PRO A 166 2.70 -17.36 -6.19
CA PRO A 166 3.84 -18.24 -5.98
C PRO A 166 4.54 -18.02 -4.62
N LEU A 167 4.76 -16.76 -4.23
CA LEU A 167 5.40 -16.44 -2.95
C LEU A 167 4.52 -16.85 -1.76
N ILE A 168 3.21 -16.62 -1.84
CA ILE A 168 2.27 -17.00 -0.79
C ILE A 168 2.24 -18.52 -0.61
N LEU A 169 2.15 -19.27 -1.71
CA LEU A 169 2.18 -20.73 -1.70
C LEU A 169 3.47 -21.28 -1.06
N LEU A 170 4.61 -20.62 -1.34
CA LEU A 170 5.91 -21.02 -0.80
C LEU A 170 6.08 -20.70 0.69
N LEU A 171 5.69 -19.50 1.11
CA LEU A 171 5.99 -18.96 2.44
C LEU A 171 4.92 -19.31 3.47
N TYR A 172 3.64 -19.34 3.09
CA TYR A 172 2.54 -19.52 4.04
C TYR A 172 2.70 -20.74 4.96
N PRO A 173 3.04 -21.96 4.46
CA PRO A 173 3.18 -23.13 5.33
C PRO A 173 4.25 -22.96 6.41
N ARG A 174 5.33 -22.22 6.12
CA ARG A 174 6.43 -21.97 7.06
C ARG A 174 6.06 -20.88 8.06
N ILE A 175 5.46 -19.80 7.59
CA ILE A 175 4.97 -18.69 8.42
C ILE A 175 3.94 -19.21 9.43
N LYS A 176 2.98 -20.02 8.97
CA LYS A 176 1.97 -20.64 9.83
C LYS A 176 2.58 -21.61 10.84
N LYS A 177 3.54 -22.45 10.42
CA LYS A 177 4.23 -23.39 11.33
C LYS A 177 5.00 -22.69 12.47
N TRP A 178 5.42 -21.45 12.26
CA TRP A 178 6.18 -20.67 13.23
C TRP A 178 5.32 -19.68 14.02
N ASP A 179 3.99 -19.77 13.89
CA ASP A 179 3.03 -18.87 14.53
C ASP A 179 3.37 -17.39 14.27
N LEU A 180 3.75 -17.09 13.02
CA LEU A 180 4.19 -15.77 12.60
C LEU A 180 3.08 -14.93 11.95
N ILE A 181 1.84 -15.44 11.89
CA ILE A 181 0.72 -14.64 11.39
C ILE A 181 0.43 -13.56 12.44
N TRP A 182 0.27 -12.31 12.01
CA TRP A 182 0.16 -11.18 12.94
C TRP A 182 -1.00 -11.30 13.94
N THR A 183 -2.11 -11.94 13.53
CA THR A 183 -3.26 -12.21 14.41
C THR A 183 -2.99 -13.29 15.46
N GLU A 184 -1.96 -14.11 15.28
CA GLU A 184 -1.50 -15.10 16.27
C GLU A 184 -0.48 -14.51 17.24
N ILE A 185 0.22 -13.44 16.82
CA ILE A 185 1.22 -12.75 17.63
C ILE A 185 0.59 -11.68 18.53
N MET A 186 -0.37 -10.91 18.00
CA MET A 186 -0.97 -9.77 18.71
C MET A 186 -2.11 -10.22 19.61
N ASP A 187 -2.20 -9.61 20.79
CA ASP A 187 -3.33 -9.83 21.71
C ASP A 187 -4.64 -9.34 21.06
N GLU A 188 -5.73 -10.08 21.27
CA GLU A 188 -7.03 -9.78 20.65
C GLU A 188 -7.53 -8.36 20.97
N GLU A 189 -7.23 -7.86 22.16
CA GLU A 189 -7.60 -6.50 22.56
C GLU A 189 -6.89 -5.42 21.74
N ASP A 190 -5.70 -5.70 21.24
CA ASP A 190 -4.88 -4.79 20.44
C ASP A 190 -5.21 -4.86 18.94
N ILE A 191 -6.03 -5.84 18.53
CA ILE A 191 -6.54 -5.99 17.17
C ILE A 191 -7.87 -5.24 17.04
N SER A 192 -7.96 -4.27 16.12
CA SER A 192 -9.24 -3.58 15.89
C SER A 192 -10.30 -4.53 15.35
N THR A 193 -11.54 -4.40 15.83
CA THR A 193 -12.66 -5.20 15.35
C THR A 193 -13.31 -4.54 14.13
N VAL A 194 -13.81 -5.37 13.22
CA VAL A 194 -14.51 -4.88 12.04
C VAL A 194 -16.00 -4.74 12.37
N LYS A 195 -16.42 -3.58 12.88
CA LYS A 195 -17.83 -3.34 13.24
C LYS A 195 -18.74 -3.25 12.01
N SER A 196 -18.30 -2.54 10.96
CA SER A 196 -19.06 -2.41 9.71
C SER A 196 -18.16 -2.67 8.50
N PRO A 197 -17.90 -3.96 8.18
CA PRO A 197 -16.98 -4.34 7.09
C PRO A 197 -17.42 -3.76 5.75
N GLY A 198 -18.73 -3.80 5.46
CA GLY A 198 -19.27 -3.29 4.20
C GLY A 198 -19.03 -1.79 4.01
N LEU A 199 -19.30 -0.98 5.05
CA LEU A 199 -19.06 0.47 4.99
C LEU A 199 -17.56 0.78 4.90
N GLY A 200 -16.72 0.11 5.70
CA GLY A 200 -15.27 0.30 5.65
C GLY A 200 -14.68 -0.04 4.29
N LEU A 201 -15.08 -1.17 3.70
CA LEU A 201 -14.67 -1.56 2.36
C LEU A 201 -15.19 -0.59 1.29
N ALA A 202 -16.44 -0.16 1.37
CA ALA A 202 -17.00 0.81 0.43
C ALA A 202 -16.22 2.14 0.47
N LEU A 203 -15.93 2.67 1.65
CA LEU A 203 -15.13 3.89 1.82
C LEU A 203 -13.68 3.70 1.31
N MET A 204 -13.07 2.52 1.55
CA MET A 204 -11.74 2.22 1.00
C MET A 204 -11.74 2.24 -0.53
N TRP A 205 -12.72 1.58 -1.17
CA TRP A 205 -12.84 1.56 -2.64
C TRP A 205 -13.12 2.94 -3.21
N ILE A 206 -14.10 3.66 -2.65
CA ILE A 206 -14.46 5.01 -3.10
C ILE A 206 -13.26 5.94 -2.93
N GLY A 207 -12.62 5.96 -1.77
CA GLY A 207 -11.46 6.81 -1.52
C GLY A 207 -10.25 6.44 -2.36
N GLY A 208 -9.85 5.16 -2.36
CA GLY A 208 -8.63 4.70 -3.05
C GLY A 208 -8.76 4.70 -4.56
N LEU A 209 -9.71 3.95 -5.11
CA LEU A 209 -9.89 3.85 -6.55
C LEU A 209 -10.52 5.11 -7.14
N GLY A 210 -11.50 5.70 -6.46
CA GLY A 210 -12.12 6.94 -6.91
C GLY A 210 -11.12 8.10 -6.96
N GLY A 211 -10.26 8.25 -5.95
CA GLY A 211 -9.23 9.29 -5.96
C GLY A 211 -8.18 9.10 -7.05
N LEU A 212 -7.75 7.86 -7.33
CA LEU A 212 -6.91 7.56 -8.48
C LEU A 212 -7.60 7.97 -9.79
N VAL A 213 -8.81 7.49 -10.04
CA VAL A 213 -9.55 7.76 -11.29
C VAL A 213 -9.78 9.26 -11.49
N VAL A 214 -10.25 9.97 -10.46
CA VAL A 214 -10.48 11.41 -10.54
C VAL A 214 -9.18 12.18 -10.78
N GLY A 215 -8.09 11.82 -10.08
CA GLY A 215 -6.78 12.44 -10.30
C GLY A 215 -6.28 12.23 -11.73
N LEU A 216 -6.42 11.02 -12.29
CA LEU A 216 -6.08 10.73 -13.68
C LEU A 216 -6.91 11.59 -14.64
N LEU A 217 -8.24 11.60 -14.50
CA LEU A 217 -9.14 12.35 -15.37
C LEU A 217 -8.84 13.86 -15.36
N LEU A 218 -8.63 14.45 -14.18
CA LEU A 218 -8.32 15.87 -14.05
C LEU A 218 -6.94 16.20 -14.64
N SER A 219 -5.93 15.37 -14.34
CA SER A 219 -4.57 15.59 -14.82
C SER A 219 -4.48 15.46 -16.35
N THR A 220 -5.15 14.47 -16.95
CA THR A 220 -5.17 14.33 -18.41
C THR A 220 -6.08 15.34 -19.10
N GLY A 221 -7.26 15.61 -18.53
CA GLY A 221 -8.30 16.41 -19.18
C GLY A 221 -8.07 17.91 -19.07
N MET A 222 -7.62 18.40 -17.90
CA MET A 222 -7.46 19.82 -17.64
C MET A 222 -6.03 20.32 -17.80
N TYR A 223 -5.04 19.46 -17.56
CA TYR A 223 -3.63 19.84 -17.55
C TYR A 223 -2.80 19.17 -18.66
N GLY A 224 -3.47 18.46 -19.59
CA GLY A 224 -2.85 17.89 -20.78
C GLY A 224 -1.79 16.83 -20.50
N ALA A 225 -1.71 16.30 -19.28
CA ALA A 225 -0.79 15.24 -18.94
C ALA A 225 -1.17 13.95 -19.67
N LYS A 226 -0.18 13.10 -19.95
CA LYS A 226 -0.43 11.78 -20.57
C LYS A 226 -0.21 10.68 -19.55
N LEU A 227 -1.03 9.63 -19.64
CA LEU A 227 -0.87 8.42 -18.82
C LEU A 227 0.53 7.84 -19.06
N ALA A 228 1.32 7.73 -18.00
CA ALA A 228 2.74 7.33 -18.07
C ALA A 228 3.60 8.15 -19.08
N GLY A 229 3.16 9.36 -19.47
CA GLY A 229 3.85 10.19 -20.45
C GLY A 229 4.77 11.22 -19.78
N PHE A 230 6.05 10.91 -19.73
CA PHE A 230 7.06 11.79 -19.13
C PHE A 230 7.23 13.11 -19.93
N GLY A 231 7.34 14.23 -19.22
CA GLY A 231 7.59 15.55 -19.81
C GLY A 231 6.39 16.20 -20.51
N VAL A 232 5.18 15.65 -20.36
CA VAL A 232 3.96 16.16 -21.00
C VAL A 232 2.93 16.56 -19.95
N GLY A 233 2.35 17.75 -20.12
CA GLY A 233 1.36 18.34 -19.21
C GLY A 233 1.99 19.12 -18.06
N SER A 234 1.14 19.64 -17.18
CA SER A 234 1.56 20.39 -16.00
C SER A 234 0.87 19.88 -14.74
N THR A 235 1.41 20.24 -13.58
CA THR A 235 0.67 20.10 -12.32
C THR A 235 -0.37 21.22 -12.19
N GLY A 236 -1.37 21.06 -11.34
CA GLY A 236 -2.28 22.15 -11.01
C GLY A 236 -3.29 21.90 -9.89
N PRO A 237 -3.87 23.02 -9.37
CA PRO A 237 -4.68 23.00 -8.15
C PRO A 237 -5.97 22.17 -8.28
N ALA A 238 -6.55 22.04 -9.48
CA ALA A 238 -7.76 21.25 -9.64
C ALA A 238 -7.53 19.76 -9.36
N VAL A 239 -6.36 19.20 -9.73
CA VAL A 239 -6.00 17.82 -9.37
C VAL A 239 -5.85 17.68 -7.85
N ILE A 240 -5.12 18.61 -7.23
CA ILE A 240 -4.85 18.59 -5.78
C ILE A 240 -6.18 18.63 -4.99
N LEU A 241 -7.04 19.59 -5.31
CA LEU A 241 -8.33 19.79 -4.65
C LEU A 241 -9.35 18.72 -5.02
N GLY A 242 -9.28 18.17 -6.23
CA GLY A 242 -10.18 17.11 -6.69
C GLY A 242 -9.90 15.75 -6.03
N VAL A 243 -8.63 15.44 -5.75
CA VAL A 243 -8.22 14.17 -5.11
C VAL A 243 -8.34 14.23 -3.58
N LEU A 244 -8.17 15.41 -2.96
CA LEU A 244 -8.19 15.57 -1.50
C LEU A 244 -9.42 14.96 -0.80
N PRO A 245 -10.68 15.16 -1.27
CA PRO A 245 -11.86 14.53 -0.68
C PRO A 245 -11.76 12.99 -0.64
N PHE A 246 -11.16 12.38 -1.65
CA PHE A 246 -11.00 10.93 -1.74
C PHE A 246 -9.96 10.40 -0.75
N ILE A 247 -8.88 11.15 -0.53
CA ILE A 247 -7.92 10.86 0.55
C ILE A 247 -8.62 10.92 1.91
N VAL A 248 -9.45 11.93 2.14
CA VAL A 248 -10.23 12.06 3.39
C VAL A 248 -11.19 10.89 3.57
N ILE A 249 -11.91 10.48 2.51
CA ILE A 249 -12.80 9.31 2.52
C ILE A 249 -12.02 8.03 2.82
N PHE A 250 -10.85 7.85 2.19
CA PHE A 250 -9.97 6.72 2.44
C PHE A 250 -9.51 6.68 3.90
N LEU A 251 -9.06 7.80 4.47
CA LEU A 251 -8.65 7.86 5.87
C LEU A 251 -9.84 7.62 6.82
N ALA A 252 -11.04 8.11 6.47
CA ALA A 252 -12.26 7.86 7.22
C ALA A 252 -12.66 6.37 7.21
N SER A 253 -12.31 5.62 6.17
CA SER A 253 -12.51 4.17 6.15
C SER A 253 -11.84 3.48 7.34
N ALA A 254 -10.72 4.02 7.81
CA ALA A 254 -9.97 3.48 8.94
C ALA A 254 -10.74 3.60 10.28
N VAL A 255 -11.68 4.55 10.38
CA VAL A 255 -12.61 4.72 11.52
C VAL A 255 -13.76 3.70 11.44
N ALA A 256 -14.18 3.28 10.24
CA ALA A 256 -15.18 2.23 10.04
C ALA A 256 -14.65 0.82 10.39
N PHE A 257 -13.35 0.68 10.63
CA PHE A 257 -12.70 -0.45 11.31
C PHE A 257 -12.32 -0.09 12.78
N PRO A 258 -13.29 0.22 13.65
CA PRO A 258 -13.00 0.81 14.95
C PRO A 258 -12.31 -0.18 15.89
N SER A 259 -11.43 0.34 16.74
CA SER A 259 -10.88 -0.42 17.86
C SER A 259 -11.97 -0.70 18.89
N ARG A 260 -11.98 -1.90 19.48
CA ARG A 260 -12.72 -2.11 20.72
C ARG A 260 -12.05 -1.24 21.79
N SER A 261 -12.80 -0.29 22.36
CA SER A 261 -12.41 0.33 23.62
C SER A 261 -12.52 -0.75 24.68
N SER A 262 -11.44 -1.00 25.42
CA SER A 262 -11.52 -1.74 26.68
C SER A 262 -12.35 -0.90 27.64
N LYS A 263 -13.64 -1.19 27.73
CA LYS A 263 -14.62 -0.92 28.82
C LYS A 263 -16.02 -0.79 28.21
N GLU A 264 -16.76 -1.87 28.28
CA GLU A 264 -18.00 -2.04 29.07
C GLU A 264 -18.52 -3.48 28.87
#